data_AF-A0A2V7QK87-F1
#
_entry.id   AF-A0A2V7QK87-F1
#
_cell.length_a   1.000
_cell.length_b   1.000
_cell.length_c   1.000
_cell.angle_alpha   90.00
_cell.angle_beta   90.00
_cell.angle_gamma   90.00
#
_symmetry.space_group_name_H-M   'P 1'
#
loop_
_entity.id
_entity.type
_entity.pdbx_description
1 polymer ?
#
loop_
_entity_poly.entity_id
_entity_poly.type
_entity_poly.pdbx_seq_one_letter_code
_entity_poly.pdbx_strand_id
1 'polypeptide(L)'
;MAVRIFSYGGKTVWMLISGFIIAAIASVTLLTKTAELRYQRDVNRMVYNDNLGVLNEVKAKLGMTGDSLRALLNETAAEATNQPYIVVSMADHRLWYKQGKEIMFEAAVATGSGKELVGGANGQWRFETPRGRLTVKGKDEDPAWVPPDWHYVEQAHKKGLGIVHLDPGEAIPTGDGVLT
;
A
#
# COMPACT_ATOMS: atom_id res chain seq x y z
N MET A 1 39.77 -52.97 3.32
CA MET A 1 39.71 -52.41 4.68
C MET A 1 38.35 -51.72 4.83
N ALA A 2 37.34 -52.45 5.32
CA ALA A 2 35.97 -51.96 5.38
C ALA A 2 35.75 -51.19 6.70
N VAL A 3 35.50 -49.89 6.59
CA VAL A 3 35.29 -49.01 7.74
C VAL A 3 33.91 -49.33 8.36
N ARG A 4 33.90 -49.98 9.53
CA ARG A 4 32.68 -50.22 10.33
C ARG A 4 32.38 -49.00 11.19
N ILE A 5 31.67 -48.01 10.65
CA ILE A 5 31.23 -46.81 11.38
C ILE A 5 29.98 -47.05 12.26
N PHE A 6 29.28 -48.18 12.14
CA PHE A 6 27.99 -48.41 12.82
C PHE A 6 27.96 -49.68 13.67
N SER A 7 28.65 -49.72 14.81
CA SER A 7 28.44 -50.82 15.79
C SER A 7 28.24 -50.43 17.25
N TYR A 8 28.16 -49.12 17.58
CA TYR A 8 27.93 -48.68 18.95
C TYR A 8 26.90 -47.56 19.00
N GLY A 9 25.63 -47.92 19.05
CA GLY A 9 24.55 -46.96 19.29
C GLY A 9 23.31 -47.68 19.78
N GLY A 10 23.06 -47.64 21.09
CA GLY A 10 21.82 -48.15 21.66
C GLY A 10 20.60 -47.40 21.11
N LYS A 11 19.39 -47.90 21.42
CA LYS A 11 18.10 -47.34 20.93
C LYS A 11 17.99 -45.82 21.13
N THR A 12 18.59 -45.28 22.19
CA THR A 12 18.62 -43.85 22.51
C THR A 12 19.41 -43.01 21.50
N VAL A 13 20.57 -43.50 21.03
CA VAL A 13 21.40 -42.81 20.03
C VAL A 13 20.68 -42.71 18.69
N TRP A 14 20.02 -43.80 18.28
CA TRP A 14 19.19 -43.80 17.07
C TRP A 14 17.98 -42.88 17.21
N MET A 15 17.31 -42.84 18.37
CA MET A 15 16.21 -41.89 18.62
C MET A 15 16.67 -40.43 18.52
N LEU A 16 17.85 -40.08 19.05
CA LEU A 16 18.39 -38.72 18.98
C LEU A 16 18.77 -38.34 17.55
N ILE A 17 19.40 -39.24 16.78
CA ILE A 17 19.72 -39.00 15.38
C ILE A 17 18.45 -38.80 14.56
N SER A 18 17.45 -39.66 14.73
CA SER A 18 16.15 -39.50 14.05
C SER A 18 15.45 -38.20 14.45
N GLY A 19 15.46 -37.82 15.73
CA GLY A 19 14.92 -36.55 16.21
C GLY A 19 15.61 -35.34 15.59
N PHE A 20 16.94 -35.37 15.48
CA PHE A 20 17.71 -34.31 14.84
C PHE A 20 17.40 -34.20 13.34
N ILE A 21 17.27 -35.32 12.63
CA ILE A 21 16.90 -35.34 11.21
C ILE A 21 15.49 -34.74 11.00
N ILE A 22 14.52 -35.11 11.84
CA ILE A 22 13.16 -34.56 11.78
C ILE A 22 13.17 -33.05 12.04
N ALA A 23 13.92 -32.58 13.05
CA ALA A 23 14.04 -31.17 13.36
C ALA A 23 14.72 -30.38 12.22
N ALA A 24 15.74 -30.95 11.58
CA ALA A 24 16.40 -30.34 10.43
C ALA A 24 15.46 -30.22 9.23
N ILE A 25 14.69 -31.27 8.92
CA ILE A 25 13.68 -31.24 7.84
C ILE A 25 12.59 -30.21 8.16
N ALA A 26 12.08 -30.18 9.39
CA ALA A 26 11.09 -29.19 9.83
C ALA A 26 11.63 -27.74 9.70
N SER A 27 12.89 -27.50 10.05
CA SER A 27 13.54 -26.20 9.90
C SER A 27 13.66 -25.77 8.43
N VAL A 28 14.11 -26.67 7.56
CA VAL A 28 14.22 -26.41 6.12
C VAL A 28 12.84 -26.11 5.51
N THR A 29 11.80 -26.88 5.87
CA THR A 29 10.44 -26.62 5.36
C THR A 29 9.84 -25.30 5.85
N LEU A 30 10.13 -24.88 7.08
CA LEU A 30 9.76 -23.55 7.58
C LEU A 30 10.49 -22.43 6.81
N LEU A 31 11.78 -22.62 6.52
CA LEU A 31 12.55 -21.67 5.72
C LEU A 31 12.03 -21.56 4.28
N THR A 32 11.69 -22.67 3.62
CA THR A 32 11.16 -22.61 2.25
C THR A 32 9.76 -22.00 2.20
N LYS A 33 8.88 -22.33 3.15
CA LYS A 33 7.54 -21.70 3.23
C LYS A 33 7.61 -20.20 3.52
N THR A 34 8.54 -19.77 4.38
CA THR A 34 8.71 -18.34 4.68
C THR A 34 9.35 -17.58 3.51
N ALA A 35 10.27 -18.20 2.76
CA ALA A 35 10.84 -17.64 1.54
C ALA A 35 9.79 -17.50 0.43
N GLU A 36 8.96 -18.53 0.23
CA GLU A 36 7.88 -18.52 -0.77
C GLU A 36 6.87 -17.40 -0.47
N LEU A 37 6.45 -17.25 0.80
CA LEU A 37 5.53 -16.18 1.19
C LEU A 37 6.12 -14.77 0.94
N ARG A 38 7.44 -14.60 1.11
CA ARG A 38 8.12 -13.33 0.78
C ARG A 38 8.15 -13.11 -0.73
N TYR A 39 8.50 -14.13 -1.50
CA TYR A 39 8.52 -14.08 -2.95
C TYR A 39 7.15 -13.74 -3.54
N GLN A 40 6.10 -14.43 -3.12
CA GLN A 40 4.71 -14.16 -3.53
C GLN A 40 4.28 -12.73 -3.20
N ARG A 41 4.65 -12.21 -2.01
CA ARG A 41 4.34 -10.83 -1.62
C ARG A 41 5.07 -9.81 -2.49
N ASP A 42 6.33 -10.06 -2.79
CA ASP A 42 7.15 -9.14 -3.58
C ASP A 42 6.77 -9.16 -5.07
N VAL A 43 6.46 -10.34 -5.64
CA VAL A 43 5.97 -10.48 -7.02
C VAL A 43 4.59 -9.86 -7.22
N ASN A 44 3.64 -10.07 -6.29
CA ASN A 44 2.33 -9.41 -6.36
C ASN A 44 2.45 -7.88 -6.34
N ARG A 45 3.44 -7.34 -5.60
CA ARG A 45 3.72 -5.90 -5.59
C ARG A 45 4.32 -5.42 -6.92
N MET A 46 5.17 -6.21 -7.57
CA MET A 46 5.76 -5.88 -8.87
C MET A 46 4.72 -5.94 -10.00
N VAL A 47 3.95 -7.04 -10.09
CA VAL A 47 2.95 -7.27 -11.16
C VAL A 47 1.83 -6.24 -11.11
N TYR A 48 1.39 -5.82 -9.91
CA TYR A 48 0.37 -4.79 -9.76
C TYR A 48 0.89 -3.40 -10.24
N ASN A 49 2.13 -3.05 -9.93
CA ASN A 49 2.74 -1.79 -10.37
C ASN A 49 2.98 -1.77 -11.89
N ASP A 50 3.46 -2.86 -12.48
CA ASP A 50 3.77 -2.93 -13.91
C ASP A 50 2.52 -2.87 -14.79
N ASN A 51 1.44 -3.54 -14.38
CA ASN A 51 0.17 -3.49 -15.13
C ASN A 51 -0.42 -2.07 -15.17
N LEU A 52 -0.28 -1.29 -14.09
CA LEU A 52 -0.69 0.13 -14.09
C LEU A 52 0.19 0.97 -15.00
N GLY A 53 1.49 0.69 -15.07
CA GLY A 53 2.43 1.35 -15.98
C GLY A 53 2.07 1.11 -17.45
N VAL A 54 1.83 -0.14 -17.83
CA VAL A 54 1.45 -0.55 -19.19
C VAL A 54 0.08 0.02 -19.57
N LEU A 55 -0.91 0.00 -18.68
CA LEU A 55 -2.22 0.61 -18.94
C LEU A 55 -2.12 2.12 -19.13
N ASN A 56 -1.29 2.79 -18.33
CA ASN A 56 -1.04 4.23 -18.49
C ASN A 56 -0.28 4.54 -19.78
N GLU A 57 0.69 3.71 -20.18
CA GLU A 57 1.43 3.85 -21.44
C GLU A 57 0.52 3.59 -22.65
N VAL A 58 -0.33 2.56 -22.59
CA VAL A 58 -1.32 2.26 -23.63
C VAL A 58 -2.37 3.38 -23.71
N LYS A 59 -2.86 3.89 -22.58
CA LYS A 59 -3.78 5.04 -22.53
C LYS A 59 -3.12 6.33 -23.04
N ALA A 60 -1.83 6.52 -22.79
CA ALA A 60 -1.04 7.63 -23.33
C ALA A 60 -0.79 7.48 -24.85
N LYS A 61 -0.50 6.27 -25.33
CA LYS A 61 -0.34 5.96 -26.76
C LYS A 61 -1.67 6.04 -27.53
N LEU A 62 -2.79 5.73 -26.87
CA LEU A 62 -4.15 5.89 -27.40
C LEU A 62 -4.65 7.35 -27.35
N GLY A 63 -3.83 8.30 -26.89
CA GLY A 63 -4.13 9.75 -26.93
C GLY A 63 -5.18 10.22 -25.92
N MET A 64 -5.74 9.33 -25.10
CA MET A 64 -6.86 9.64 -24.19
C MET A 64 -6.47 10.48 -22.96
N THR A 65 -5.18 10.69 -22.71
CA THR A 65 -4.63 11.56 -21.66
C THR A 65 -3.79 12.72 -22.19
N GLY A 66 -3.76 12.91 -23.52
CA GLY A 66 -2.86 13.85 -24.19
C GLY A 66 -3.28 15.32 -24.08
N ASP A 67 -4.58 15.61 -24.05
CA ASP A 67 -5.04 17.00 -24.25
C ASP A 67 -4.86 17.87 -23.02
N SER A 68 -5.15 17.36 -21.82
CA SER A 68 -4.98 18.15 -20.58
C SER A 68 -3.51 18.31 -20.21
N LEU A 69 -2.67 17.28 -20.35
CA LEU A 69 -1.24 17.39 -20.06
C LEU A 69 -0.53 18.31 -21.07
N ARG A 70 -0.85 18.20 -22.37
CA ARG A 70 -0.27 19.09 -23.39
C ARG A 70 -0.75 20.52 -23.27
N ALA A 71 -2.03 20.73 -22.95
CA ALA A 71 -2.55 22.07 -22.66
C ALA A 71 -1.84 22.69 -21.45
N LEU A 72 -1.67 21.92 -20.37
CA LEU A 72 -0.94 22.37 -19.17
C LEU A 72 0.53 22.68 -19.46
N LEU A 73 1.20 21.89 -20.31
CA LEU A 73 2.59 22.12 -20.72
C LEU A 73 2.75 23.42 -21.55
N ASN A 74 1.84 23.68 -22.48
CA ASN A 74 1.85 24.90 -23.29
C ASN A 74 1.57 26.16 -22.45
N GLU A 75 0.72 26.06 -21.41
CA GLU A 75 0.42 27.15 -20.50
C GLU A 75 1.59 27.43 -19.51
N THR A 76 2.30 26.38 -19.06
CA THR A 76 3.43 26.53 -18.11
C THR A 76 4.64 27.29 -18.64
N ALA A 77 4.85 27.37 -19.95
CA ALA A 77 6.00 28.07 -20.50
C ALA A 77 5.88 29.61 -20.39
N ALA A 78 4.66 30.15 -20.29
CA ALA A 78 4.41 31.58 -20.38
C ALA A 78 4.15 32.28 -19.02
N GLU A 79 3.61 31.59 -18.02
CA GLU A 79 3.17 32.22 -16.74
C GLU A 79 4.05 31.92 -15.51
N ALA A 80 5.03 31.00 -15.61
CA ALA A 80 5.70 30.42 -14.44
C ALA A 80 6.98 31.14 -13.96
N THR A 81 7.27 32.37 -14.38
CA THR A 81 8.61 32.92 -14.13
C THR A 81 8.79 33.52 -12.73
N ASN A 82 7.74 33.75 -11.92
CA ASN A 82 7.95 34.34 -10.58
C ASN A 82 7.07 33.84 -9.41
N GLN A 83 6.04 33.03 -9.63
CA GLN A 83 5.24 32.50 -8.50
C GLN A 83 5.75 31.12 -8.05
N PRO A 84 6.00 30.92 -6.75
CA PRO A 84 6.34 29.60 -6.24
C PRO A 84 5.20 28.60 -6.37
N TYR A 85 5.51 27.35 -6.67
CA TYR A 85 4.55 26.27 -6.87
C TYR A 85 5.05 24.95 -6.29
N ILE A 86 4.11 24.03 -6.02
CA ILE A 86 4.42 22.70 -5.50
C ILE A 86 4.27 21.68 -6.62
N VAL A 87 5.26 20.82 -6.77
CA VAL A 87 5.24 19.65 -7.65
C VAL A 87 5.23 18.41 -6.80
N VAL A 88 4.24 17.53 -7.01
CA VAL A 88 4.16 16.21 -6.37
C VAL A 88 4.35 15.16 -7.46
N SER A 89 5.47 14.44 -7.42
CA SER A 89 5.70 13.29 -8.30
C SER A 89 5.24 12.01 -7.63
N MET A 90 4.23 11.38 -8.23
CA MET A 90 3.75 10.05 -7.82
C MET A 90 4.72 8.94 -8.22
N ALA A 91 5.51 9.14 -9.28
CA ALA A 91 6.50 8.16 -9.73
C ALA A 91 7.72 8.14 -8.80
N ASP A 92 8.16 9.32 -8.36
CA ASP A 92 9.36 9.46 -7.53
C ASP A 92 9.04 9.45 -6.03
N HIS A 93 7.75 9.53 -5.64
CA HIS A 93 7.32 9.72 -4.25
C HIS A 93 8.00 10.93 -3.58
N ARG A 94 8.10 12.02 -4.34
CA ARG A 94 8.78 13.26 -3.93
C ARG A 94 7.90 14.48 -4.16
N LEU A 95 8.06 15.45 -3.28
CA LEU A 95 7.47 16.78 -3.35
C LEU A 95 8.59 17.81 -3.47
N TRP A 96 8.42 18.76 -4.38
CA TRP A 96 9.29 19.93 -4.52
C TRP A 96 8.47 21.20 -4.43
N TYR A 97 8.94 22.15 -3.64
CA TYR A 97 8.51 23.55 -3.71
C TYR A 97 9.52 24.30 -4.58
N LYS A 98 9.05 24.87 -5.68
CA LYS A 98 9.89 25.43 -6.74
C LYS A 98 9.51 26.87 -7.04
N GLN A 99 10.49 27.68 -7.40
CA GLN A 99 10.28 28.99 -8.03
C GLN A 99 11.15 29.04 -9.29
N GLY A 100 10.50 28.98 -10.46
CA GLY A 100 11.21 28.82 -11.73
C GLY A 100 12.09 27.56 -11.75
N LYS A 101 13.41 27.74 -11.85
CA LYS A 101 14.41 26.66 -11.87
C LYS A 101 14.93 26.27 -10.48
N GLU A 102 14.68 27.08 -9.47
CA GLU A 102 15.17 26.85 -8.11
C GLU A 102 14.25 25.90 -7.35
N ILE A 103 14.85 25.00 -6.56
CA ILE A 103 14.15 24.12 -5.61
C ILE A 103 14.37 24.73 -4.24
N MET A 104 13.30 25.28 -3.66
CA MET A 104 13.34 25.91 -2.35
C MET A 104 13.14 24.90 -1.23
N PHE A 105 12.41 23.81 -1.48
CA PHE A 105 12.19 22.74 -0.51
C PHE A 105 11.94 21.41 -1.22
N GLU A 106 12.39 20.32 -0.60
CA GLU A 106 12.19 18.96 -1.07
C GLU A 106 11.85 18.02 0.09
N ALA A 107 10.87 17.14 -0.13
CA ALA A 107 10.52 16.10 0.84
C ALA A 107 10.07 14.81 0.15
N ALA A 108 10.29 13.68 0.82
CA ALA A 108 9.63 12.42 0.47
C ALA A 108 8.15 12.48 0.88
N VAL A 109 7.26 11.92 0.07
CA VAL A 109 5.82 11.93 0.32
C VAL A 109 5.18 10.59 -0.02
N ALA A 110 4.17 10.21 0.77
CA ALA A 110 3.29 9.11 0.41
C ALA A 110 2.19 9.61 -0.54
N THR A 111 1.86 8.80 -1.53
CA THR A 111 0.75 9.04 -2.46
C THR A 111 -0.28 7.93 -2.32
N GLY A 112 -1.45 8.12 -2.92
CA GLY A 112 -2.49 7.10 -2.98
C GLY A 112 -1.91 5.77 -3.47
N SER A 113 -2.30 4.68 -2.80
CA SER A 113 -1.77 3.35 -3.08
C SER A 113 -2.32 2.70 -4.36
N GLY A 114 -3.34 3.29 -4.99
CA GLY A 114 -4.08 2.72 -6.12
C GLY A 114 -5.07 1.61 -5.71
N LYS A 115 -5.02 1.15 -4.46
CA LYS A 115 -5.87 0.06 -3.98
C LYS A 115 -7.34 0.46 -3.98
N GLU A 116 -8.17 -0.56 -4.12
CA GLU A 116 -9.62 -0.45 -3.96
C GLU A 116 -10.04 -1.14 -2.66
N LEU A 117 -10.98 -0.52 -1.95
CA LEU A 117 -11.66 -1.09 -0.79
C LEU A 117 -13.14 -1.23 -1.12
N VAL A 118 -13.62 -2.46 -1.10
CA VAL A 118 -15.04 -2.79 -1.28
C VAL A 118 -15.69 -2.91 0.08
N GLY A 119 -16.58 -1.99 0.44
CA GLY A 119 -17.33 -1.97 1.71
C GLY A 119 -18.69 -2.65 1.65
N GLY A 120 -18.97 -3.43 0.60
CA GLY A 120 -20.29 -4.03 0.38
C GLY A 120 -21.36 -2.96 0.14
N ALA A 121 -22.41 -2.96 0.95
CA ALA A 121 -23.48 -1.96 0.88
C ALA A 121 -23.02 -0.53 1.19
N ASN A 122 -21.88 -0.38 1.88
CA ASN A 122 -21.35 0.92 2.32
C ASN A 122 -20.55 1.66 1.24
N GLY A 123 -20.40 1.07 0.04
CA GLY A 123 -19.75 1.69 -1.11
C GLY A 123 -18.38 1.12 -1.45
N GLN A 124 -17.70 1.79 -2.38
CA GLN A 124 -16.38 1.42 -2.88
C GLN A 124 -15.47 2.64 -2.88
N TRP A 125 -14.26 2.49 -2.37
CA TRP A 125 -13.27 3.56 -2.32
C TRP A 125 -12.03 3.18 -3.12
N ARG A 126 -11.51 4.15 -3.86
CA ARG A 126 -10.27 4.04 -4.64
C ARG A 126 -9.24 5.00 -4.06
N PHE A 127 -8.12 4.46 -3.57
CA PHE A 127 -7.09 5.24 -2.90
C PHE A 127 -6.09 5.82 -3.91
N GLU A 128 -6.53 6.80 -4.69
CA GLU A 128 -5.69 7.48 -5.69
C GLU A 128 -5.43 8.95 -5.33
N THR A 129 -4.21 9.43 -5.61
CA THR A 129 -3.93 10.86 -5.59
C THR A 129 -4.41 11.47 -6.91
N PRO A 130 -5.33 12.47 -6.88
CA PRO A 130 -5.83 13.08 -8.10
C PRO A 130 -4.71 13.77 -8.89
N ARG A 131 -4.73 13.63 -10.21
CA ARG A 131 -3.75 14.24 -11.12
C ARG A 131 -4.29 15.56 -11.66
N GLY A 132 -3.41 16.53 -11.87
CA GLY A 132 -3.73 17.81 -12.48
C GLY A 132 -3.15 19.00 -11.72
N ARG A 133 -3.60 20.21 -12.07
CA ARG A 133 -3.23 21.45 -11.37
C ARG A 133 -4.27 21.73 -10.28
N LEU A 134 -3.82 21.67 -9.04
CA LEU A 134 -4.64 21.98 -7.86
C LEU A 134 -4.20 23.31 -7.27
N THR A 135 -5.15 24.06 -6.72
CA THR A 135 -4.86 25.35 -6.05
C THR A 135 -5.01 25.17 -4.55
N VAL A 136 -4.00 25.59 -3.79
CA VAL A 136 -4.08 25.63 -2.32
C VAL A 136 -5.12 26.67 -1.92
N LYS A 137 -6.16 26.25 -1.20
CA LYS A 137 -7.26 27.13 -0.76
C LYS A 137 -7.04 27.69 0.64
N GLY A 138 -6.40 26.93 1.52
CA GLY A 138 -6.16 27.29 2.92
C GLY A 138 -5.10 26.37 3.52
N LYS A 139 -4.67 26.70 4.73
CA LYS A 139 -3.74 25.93 5.55
C LYS A 139 -4.19 26.05 7.00
N ASP A 140 -4.28 24.91 7.68
CA ASP A 140 -4.60 24.84 9.10
C ASP A 140 -3.40 24.25 9.84
N GLU A 141 -3.13 24.80 11.02
CA GLU A 141 -2.12 24.28 11.94
C GLU A 141 -2.80 23.29 12.90
N ASP A 142 -2.18 22.13 13.11
CA ASP A 142 -2.67 21.05 13.97
C ASP A 142 -4.16 20.68 13.80
N PRO A 143 -4.62 20.34 12.57
CA PRO A 143 -6.00 19.99 12.35
C PRO A 143 -6.39 18.69 13.06
N ALA A 144 -7.58 18.66 13.66
CA ALA A 144 -8.15 17.43 14.19
C ALA A 144 -8.40 16.42 13.06
N TRP A 145 -7.88 15.20 13.20
CA TRP A 145 -8.15 14.13 12.25
C TRP A 145 -9.49 13.46 12.57
N VAL A 146 -10.49 13.71 11.72
CA VAL A 146 -11.76 12.98 11.75
C VAL A 146 -11.66 11.80 10.78
N PRO A 147 -11.66 10.55 11.26
CA PRO A 147 -11.55 9.40 10.39
C PRO A 147 -12.72 9.33 9.41
N PRO A 148 -12.47 9.20 8.10
CA PRO A 148 -13.51 8.98 7.12
C PRO A 148 -14.08 7.55 7.21
N ASP A 149 -15.28 7.32 6.68
CA ASP A 149 -16.01 6.04 6.75
C ASP A 149 -15.16 4.83 6.33
N TRP A 150 -14.39 4.96 5.25
CA TRP A 150 -13.53 3.88 4.75
C TRP A 150 -12.55 3.38 5.81
N HIS A 151 -12.14 4.23 6.77
CA HIS A 151 -11.22 3.85 7.83
C HIS A 151 -11.86 2.81 8.75
N TYR A 152 -13.14 2.97 9.10
CA TYR A 152 -13.87 2.01 9.92
C TYR A 152 -14.08 0.69 9.18
N VAL A 153 -14.40 0.74 7.88
CA VAL A 153 -14.51 -0.44 7.03
C VAL A 153 -13.19 -1.23 7.00
N GLU A 154 -12.06 -0.54 6.81
CA GLU A 154 -10.74 -1.18 6.80
C GLU A 154 -10.42 -1.84 8.16
N GLN A 155 -10.74 -1.17 9.26
CA GLN A 155 -10.50 -1.70 10.60
C GLN A 155 -11.39 -2.91 10.92
N ALA A 156 -12.65 -2.90 10.48
CA ALA A 156 -13.56 -4.02 10.64
C ALA A 156 -13.06 -5.25 9.86
N HIS A 157 -12.62 -5.08 8.60
CA HIS A 157 -12.05 -6.15 7.80
C HIS A 157 -10.81 -6.77 8.46
N LYS A 158 -9.90 -5.94 8.97
CA LYS A 158 -8.69 -6.43 9.67
C LYS A 158 -9.02 -7.25 10.91
N LYS A 159 -10.11 -6.92 11.61
CA LYS A 159 -10.53 -7.58 12.85
C LYS A 159 -11.57 -8.69 12.63
N GLY A 160 -12.03 -8.90 11.40
CA GLY A 160 -13.11 -9.84 11.10
C GLY A 160 -14.46 -9.46 11.72
N LEU A 161 -14.72 -8.17 11.88
CA LEU A 161 -15.95 -7.64 12.48
C LEU A 161 -17.00 -7.31 11.41
N GLY A 162 -18.27 -7.37 11.80
CA GLY A 162 -19.37 -6.82 11.00
C GLY A 162 -19.36 -5.30 11.00
N ILE A 163 -19.93 -4.70 9.97
CA ILE A 163 -20.07 -3.24 9.83
C ILE A 163 -21.57 -2.93 9.83
N VAL A 164 -21.96 -1.94 10.63
CA VAL A 164 -23.31 -1.41 10.69
C VAL A 164 -23.22 0.09 10.44
N HIS A 165 -24.03 0.61 9.52
CA HIS A 165 -24.19 2.05 9.35
C HIS A 165 -25.10 2.58 10.45
N LEU A 166 -24.74 3.72 11.02
CA LEU A 166 -25.48 4.37 12.09
C LEU A 166 -25.93 5.74 11.61
N ASP A 167 -27.23 5.96 11.60
CA ASP A 167 -27.75 7.30 11.41
C ASP A 167 -27.59 8.13 12.71
N PRO A 168 -27.36 9.45 12.61
CA PRO A 168 -27.24 10.30 13.80
C PRO A 168 -28.45 10.15 14.74
N GLY A 169 -28.19 9.77 15.99
CA GLY A 169 -29.22 9.57 17.03
C GLY A 169 -29.85 8.18 17.04
N GLU A 170 -29.43 7.27 16.16
CA GLU A 170 -29.84 5.87 16.19
C GLU A 170 -29.14 5.13 17.34
N ALA A 171 -29.94 4.38 18.11
CA ALA A 171 -29.47 3.66 19.28
C ALA A 171 -29.43 2.16 18.99
N ILE A 172 -28.24 1.52 19.05
CA ILE A 172 -28.11 0.07 18.89
C ILE A 172 -28.22 -0.61 20.26
N PRO A 173 -29.24 -1.46 20.50
CA PRO A 173 -29.28 -2.30 21.68
C PRO A 173 -28.15 -3.33 21.63
N THR A 174 -27.31 -3.31 22.64
CA THR A 174 -26.21 -4.27 22.86
C THR A 174 -26.55 -5.13 24.09
N GLY A 175 -26.01 -6.34 24.20
CA GLY A 175 -26.32 -7.26 25.31
C GLY A 175 -26.14 -6.66 26.72
N ASP A 176 -25.24 -5.68 26.86
CA ASP A 176 -24.91 -5.03 28.12
C ASP A 176 -25.39 -3.56 28.22
N GLY A 177 -26.15 -3.05 27.24
CA GLY A 177 -26.59 -1.65 27.23
C GLY A 177 -27.03 -1.13 25.87
N VAL A 178 -26.98 0.19 25.69
CA VAL A 178 -27.35 0.84 24.42
C VAL A 178 -26.16 1.67 23.95
N LEU A 179 -25.74 1.48 22.70
CA LEU A 179 -24.79 2.35 22.03
C LEU A 179 -25.60 3.44 21.35
N THR A 180 -25.47 4.68 21.83
CA THR A 180 -26.06 5.90 21.27
C THR A 180 -24.99 6.75 20.60
#